data_AF-A0A2U3WK06-F1
#
_entry.id   AF-A0A2U3WK06-F1
#
_cell.length_a   1.000
_cell.length_b   1.000
_cell.length_c   1.000
_cell.angle_alpha   90.00
_cell.angle_beta   90.00
_cell.angle_gamma   90.00
#
_symmetry.space_group_name_H-M   'P 1'
#
loop_
_entity.id
_entity.type
_entity.pdbx_description
1 polymer ?
#
loop_
_entity_poly.entity_id
_entity_poly.type
_entity_poly.pdbx_seq_one_letter_code
_entity_poly.pdbx_strand_id
1 'polypeptide(L)'
;MAWNRLLMASCLSAAVLLTMLQEGTGASVGTRQVAGPEAQEREDVEQKTFMQESDASNFLKKRGKRSPKSQDKANVEKRQKLQADELQREYYEEQRNEFENFVEEQNDGKSSSASVFGEVGLWGKIKSCFHFSLNLN
;
A
#
# COMPACT_ATOMS: atom_id res chain seq x y z
N MET A 1 11.86 -1.11 -17.55
CA MET A 1 12.50 0.22 -17.40
C MET A 1 11.68 1.39 -17.99
N ALA A 2 10.35 1.31 -18.08
CA ALA A 2 9.49 2.44 -18.49
C ALA A 2 8.67 3.03 -17.33
N TRP A 3 8.47 2.26 -16.27
CA TRP A 3 7.74 2.65 -15.05
C TRP A 3 8.30 3.90 -14.36
N ASN A 4 9.62 4.04 -14.22
CA ASN A 4 10.22 5.26 -13.66
C ASN A 4 9.93 6.49 -14.52
N ARG A 5 9.87 6.35 -15.85
CA ARG A 5 9.52 7.46 -16.75
C ARG A 5 8.07 7.89 -16.57
N LEU A 6 7.15 6.93 -16.38
CA LEU A 6 5.75 7.20 -16.05
C LEU A 6 5.60 7.89 -14.69
N LEU A 7 6.33 7.43 -13.66
CA LEU A 7 6.33 8.04 -12.33
C LEU A 7 6.84 9.49 -12.37
N MET A 8 7.95 9.74 -13.07
CA MET A 8 8.51 11.08 -13.21
C MET A 8 7.58 12.01 -14.01
N ALA A 9 6.96 11.52 -15.09
CA ALA A 9 5.99 12.28 -15.87
C ALA A 9 4.74 12.64 -15.04
N SER A 10 4.24 11.71 -14.22
CA SER A 10 3.14 11.96 -13.29
C SER A 10 3.49 13.02 -12.25
N CYS A 11 4.69 12.95 -11.67
CA CYS A 11 5.16 13.90 -10.67
C CYS A 11 5.31 15.31 -11.25
N LEU A 12 5.90 15.42 -12.44
CA LEU A 12 6.02 16.68 -13.17
C LEU A 12 4.65 17.30 -13.49
N SER A 13 3.68 16.48 -13.93
CA SER A 13 2.32 16.94 -14.19
C SER A 13 1.64 17.49 -12.93
N ALA A 14 1.82 16.82 -11.78
CA ALA A 14 1.25 17.27 -10.51
C ALA A 14 1.85 18.61 -10.05
N ALA A 15 3.16 18.79 -10.22
CA ALA A 15 3.83 20.05 -9.88
C ALA A 15 3.29 21.22 -10.71
N VAL A 16 3.07 21.04 -12.02
CA VAL A 16 2.48 22.07 -12.90
C VAL A 16 1.05 22.42 -12.49
N LEU A 17 0.24 21.44 -12.07
CA LEU A 17 -1.11 21.71 -11.57
C LEU A 17 -1.09 22.53 -10.27
N LEU A 18 -0.13 22.27 -9.38
CA LEU A 18 0.03 23.00 -8.13
C LEU A 18 0.46 24.46 -8.35
N THR A 19 1.34 24.74 -9.32
CA THR A 19 1.74 26.12 -9.62
C THR A 19 0.59 26.95 -10.17
N MET A 20 -0.23 26.37 -11.05
CA MET A 20 -1.44 27.03 -11.58
C MET A 20 -2.48 27.30 -10.48
N LEU A 21 -2.55 26.44 -9.46
CA LEU A 21 -3.44 26.63 -8.30
C LEU A 21 -2.94 27.72 -7.34
N GLN A 22 -1.62 27.84 -7.21
CA GLN A 22 -0.98 28.84 -6.36
C GLN A 22 -1.16 30.26 -6.92
N GLU A 23 -1.14 30.40 -8.24
CA GLU A 23 -1.46 31.65 -8.95
C GLU A 23 -2.93 32.08 -8.74
N GLY A 24 -3.84 31.13 -8.47
CA GLY A 24 -5.24 31.41 -8.06
C GLY A 24 -5.44 31.69 -6.56
N THR A 25 -4.40 31.52 -5.73
CA THR A 25 -4.47 31.65 -4.26
C THR A 25 -3.85 32.97 -3.75
N GLY A 26 -3.49 33.89 -4.65
CA GLY A 26 -2.83 35.17 -4.32
C GLY A 26 -3.71 36.28 -3.74
N ALA A 27 -4.93 35.98 -3.26
CA ALA A 27 -5.88 37.01 -2.83
C ALA A 27 -6.31 36.87 -1.35
N SER A 28 -5.42 36.53 -0.42
CA SER A 28 -5.73 36.73 1.02
C SER A 28 -4.52 36.59 1.95
N VAL A 29 -3.47 37.39 1.79
CA VAL A 29 -2.65 37.79 2.95
C VAL A 29 -2.29 39.26 2.77
N GLY A 30 -2.96 40.11 3.54
CA GLY A 30 -2.70 41.53 3.62
C GLY A 30 -1.28 41.81 4.08
N THR A 31 -0.62 42.68 3.32
CA THR A 31 0.58 43.41 3.70
C THR A 31 0.34 44.27 4.94
N ARG A 32 1.40 44.50 5.74
CA ARG A 32 2.05 45.83 5.87
C ARG A 32 2.78 45.99 7.22
N GLN A 33 4.10 46.11 7.13
CA GLN A 33 4.96 46.76 8.13
C GLN A 33 4.53 48.22 8.34
N VAL A 34 4.54 48.76 9.57
CA VAL A 34 4.76 50.18 9.90
C VAL A 34 5.09 50.32 11.40
N ALA A 35 5.96 51.29 11.71
CA ALA A 35 6.78 51.46 12.92
C ALA A 35 6.13 52.20 14.12
N GLY A 36 6.49 51.80 15.36
CA GLY A 36 6.53 52.55 16.65
C GLY A 36 5.20 53.05 17.29
N PRO A 37 5.08 53.26 18.63
CA PRO A 37 6.06 53.21 19.72
C PRO A 37 5.76 52.18 20.85
N GLU A 38 6.72 51.29 21.00
CA GLU A 38 7.27 50.69 22.23
C GLU A 38 6.91 51.40 23.56
N ALA A 39 6.07 50.77 24.40
CA ALA A 39 6.28 50.58 25.86
C ALA A 39 5.00 50.18 26.63
N GLN A 40 3.81 50.52 26.13
CA GLN A 40 2.54 50.23 26.81
C GLN A 40 1.71 49.12 26.14
N GLU A 41 2.01 48.80 24.89
CA GLU A 41 1.34 47.73 24.12
C GLU A 41 1.98 46.35 24.33
N ARG A 42 3.16 46.23 24.95
CA ARG A 42 3.83 44.93 25.10
C ARG A 42 3.04 43.97 26.01
N GLU A 43 2.42 44.48 27.08
CA GLU A 43 1.57 43.63 27.94
C GLU A 43 0.23 43.24 27.28
N ASP A 44 -0.36 44.11 26.45
CA ASP A 44 -1.62 43.81 25.73
C ASP A 44 -1.40 42.89 24.52
N VAL A 45 -0.26 43.03 23.83
CA VAL A 45 0.12 42.19 22.69
C VAL A 45 0.59 40.79 23.13
N GLU A 46 1.27 40.68 24.28
CA GLU A 46 1.60 39.38 24.88
C GLU A 46 0.33 38.62 25.30
N GLN A 47 -0.69 39.32 25.81
CA GLN A 47 -2.00 38.73 26.10
C GLN A 47 -2.82 38.42 24.85
N LYS A 48 -2.57 39.09 23.72
CA LYS A 48 -3.27 38.85 22.45
C LYS A 48 -2.78 37.60 21.71
N THR A 49 -1.54 37.19 21.99
CA THR A 49 -0.94 35.98 21.39
C THR A 49 -1.26 34.72 22.22
N PHE A 50 -1.57 34.90 23.51
CA PHE A 50 -1.89 33.82 24.41
C PHE A 50 -3.40 33.76 24.67
N MET A 51 -4.07 32.75 24.13
CA MET A 51 -5.49 32.53 24.40
C MET A 51 -5.71 32.41 25.91
N GLN A 52 -6.64 33.21 26.43
CA GLN A 52 -6.93 33.29 27.86
C GLN A 52 -7.27 31.90 28.43
N GLU A 53 -6.78 31.59 29.64
CA GLU A 53 -6.92 30.25 30.25
C GLU A 53 -8.39 29.79 30.34
N SER A 54 -9.30 30.72 30.64
CA SER A 54 -10.75 30.52 30.64
C SER A 54 -11.28 30.09 29.27
N ASP A 55 -10.80 30.70 28.20
CA ASP A 55 -11.20 30.38 26.83
C ASP A 55 -10.61 29.03 26.40
N ALA A 56 -9.32 28.80 26.67
CA ALA A 56 -8.68 27.52 26.41
C ALA A 56 -9.36 26.34 27.15
N SER A 57 -9.77 26.56 28.41
CA SER A 57 -10.54 25.58 29.19
C SER A 57 -11.89 25.28 28.56
N ASN A 58 -12.60 26.30 28.05
CA ASN A 58 -13.88 26.11 27.37
C ASN A 58 -13.75 25.34 26.05
N PHE A 59 -12.67 25.52 25.29
CA PHE A 59 -12.38 24.73 24.10
C PHE A 59 -12.19 23.24 24.44
N LEU A 60 -11.42 22.93 25.49
CA LEU A 60 -11.19 21.56 25.94
C LEU A 60 -12.45 20.91 26.51
N LYS A 61 -13.24 21.65 27.30
CA LYS A 61 -14.54 21.19 27.82
C LYS A 61 -15.55 20.92 26.70
N LYS A 62 -15.55 21.72 25.63
CA LYS A 62 -16.34 21.45 24.41
C LYS A 62 -15.86 20.18 23.69
N ARG A 63 -14.54 19.95 23.59
CA ARG A 63 -13.97 18.78 22.90
C ARG A 63 -14.07 17.48 23.71
N GLY A 64 -14.12 17.57 25.03
CA GLY A 64 -14.26 16.44 25.96
C GLY A 64 -15.65 15.79 25.93
N LYS A 65 -16.64 16.40 25.26
CA LYS A 65 -18.00 15.85 25.12
C LYS A 65 -18.16 14.84 23.97
N ARG A 66 -17.09 14.20 23.50
CA ARG A 66 -17.29 12.96 22.72
C ARG A 66 -17.81 11.94 23.73
N SER A 67 -19.10 11.62 23.66
CA SER A 67 -19.66 10.59 24.53
C SER A 67 -18.81 9.33 24.43
N PRO A 68 -18.64 8.57 25.52
CA PRO A 68 -18.13 7.21 25.42
C PRO A 68 -18.89 6.52 24.30
N LYS A 69 -18.16 5.91 23.36
CA LYS A 69 -18.77 5.15 22.27
C LYS A 69 -19.65 4.09 22.95
N SER A 70 -20.93 4.05 22.65
CA SER A 70 -21.81 3.05 23.25
C SER A 70 -21.26 1.66 22.93
N GLN A 71 -21.36 0.75 23.89
CA GLN A 71 -20.79 -0.60 23.77
C GLN A 71 -21.29 -1.31 22.50
N ASP A 72 -22.54 -1.04 22.13
CA ASP A 72 -23.18 -1.55 20.92
C ASP A 72 -22.55 -1.00 19.62
N LYS A 73 -22.24 0.30 19.58
CA LYS A 73 -21.53 0.92 18.46
C LYS A 73 -20.11 0.36 18.29
N ALA A 74 -19.42 0.08 19.39
CA ALA A 74 -18.09 -0.54 19.36
C ALA A 74 -18.16 -2.00 18.88
N ASN A 75 -19.20 -2.74 19.26
CA ASN A 75 -19.41 -4.12 18.80
C ASN A 75 -19.71 -4.21 17.30
N VAL A 76 -20.55 -3.31 16.78
CA VAL A 76 -20.85 -3.23 15.33
C VAL A 76 -19.59 -2.90 14.53
N GLU A 77 -18.80 -1.93 14.98
CA GLU A 77 -17.53 -1.56 14.36
C GLU A 77 -16.51 -2.72 14.39
N LYS A 78 -16.43 -3.46 15.50
CA LYS A 78 -15.57 -4.64 15.60
C LYS A 78 -15.98 -5.72 14.59
N ARG A 79 -17.27 -5.95 14.39
CA ARG A 79 -17.78 -6.91 13.38
C ARG A 79 -17.42 -6.47 11.96
N GLN A 80 -17.59 -5.19 11.65
CA GLN A 80 -17.21 -4.64 10.34
C GLN A 80 -15.71 -4.78 10.08
N LYS A 81 -14.88 -4.51 11.09
CA LYS A 81 -13.43 -4.68 10.99
C LYS A 81 -13.04 -6.15 10.75
N LEU A 82 -13.63 -7.08 11.49
CA LEU A 82 -13.38 -8.51 11.30
C LEU A 82 -13.78 -8.98 9.90
N GLN A 83 -14.91 -8.50 9.37
CA GLN A 83 -15.36 -8.83 8.02
C GLN A 83 -14.40 -8.30 6.95
N ALA A 84 -13.89 -7.07 7.11
CA ALA A 84 -12.91 -6.50 6.20
C ALA A 84 -11.58 -7.27 6.24
N ASP A 85 -11.11 -7.62 7.44
CA ASP A 85 -9.89 -8.41 7.61
C ASP A 85 -10.04 -9.82 7.00
N GLU A 86 -11.23 -10.44 7.11
CA GLU A 86 -11.51 -11.76 6.54
C GLU A 86 -11.52 -11.74 5.00
N LEU A 87 -12.19 -10.76 4.39
CA LEU A 87 -12.15 -10.55 2.93
C LEU A 87 -10.73 -10.33 2.42
N GLN A 88 -9.93 -9.57 3.17
CA GLN A 88 -8.54 -9.32 2.82
C GLN A 88 -7.69 -10.60 2.92
N ARG A 89 -7.93 -11.43 3.93
CA ARG A 89 -7.27 -12.74 4.08
C ARG A 89 -7.62 -13.67 2.92
N GLU A 90 -8.90 -13.82 2.61
CA GLU A 90 -9.38 -14.67 1.49
C GLU A 90 -8.74 -14.25 0.17
N TYR A 91 -8.68 -12.94 -0.12
CA TYR A 91 -8.02 -12.43 -1.32
C TYR A 91 -6.54 -12.84 -1.42
N TYR A 92 -5.79 -12.74 -0.32
CA TYR A 92 -4.37 -13.14 -0.33
C TYR A 92 -4.19 -14.66 -0.35
N GLU A 93 -5.10 -15.43 0.24
CA GLU A 93 -5.11 -16.89 0.20
C GLU A 93 -5.40 -17.41 -1.20
N GLU A 94 -6.37 -16.84 -1.91
CA GLU A 94 -6.66 -17.16 -3.33
C GLU A 94 -5.45 -16.89 -4.21
N GLN A 95 -4.84 -15.69 -4.10
CA GLN A 95 -3.64 -15.35 -4.87
C GLN A 95 -2.48 -16.32 -4.63
N ARG A 96 -2.30 -16.78 -3.39
CA ARG A 96 -1.27 -17.77 -3.07
C ARG A 96 -1.62 -19.15 -3.63
N ASN A 97 -2.86 -19.58 -3.48
CA ASN A 97 -3.34 -20.87 -3.94
C ASN A 97 -3.27 -21.01 -5.47
N GLU A 98 -3.61 -19.96 -6.22
CA GLU A 98 -3.45 -19.93 -7.67
C GLU A 98 -2.00 -20.13 -8.11
N PHE A 99 -1.05 -19.49 -7.41
CA PHE A 99 0.37 -19.65 -7.69
C PHE A 99 0.87 -21.06 -7.36
N GLU A 100 0.44 -21.61 -6.23
CA GLU A 100 0.82 -22.96 -5.78
C GLU A 100 0.26 -24.03 -6.74
N ASN A 101 -1.01 -23.90 -7.14
CA ASN A 101 -1.65 -24.76 -8.14
C ASN A 101 -0.92 -24.70 -9.50
N PHE A 102 -0.54 -23.51 -9.99
CA PHE A 102 0.22 -23.37 -11.23
C PHE A 102 1.60 -24.06 -11.18
N VAL A 103 2.27 -24.04 -10.03
CA VAL A 103 3.54 -24.74 -9.82
C VAL A 103 3.33 -26.26 -9.78
N GLU A 104 2.28 -26.73 -9.12
CA GLU A 104 1.92 -28.16 -9.05
C GLU A 104 1.53 -28.73 -10.42
N GLU A 105 0.63 -28.06 -11.16
CA GLU A 105 0.18 -28.51 -12.50
C GLU A 105 1.35 -28.63 -13.49
N GLN A 106 2.32 -27.70 -13.41
CA GLN A 106 3.54 -27.78 -14.21
C GLN A 106 4.48 -28.93 -13.82
N ASN A 107 4.46 -29.37 -12.57
CA ASN A 107 5.31 -30.46 -12.10
C ASN A 107 4.65 -31.83 -12.36
N ASP A 108 3.33 -31.92 -12.26
CA ASP A 108 2.56 -33.13 -12.58
C ASP A 108 2.56 -33.43 -14.09
N GLY A 109 2.49 -32.41 -14.94
CA GLY A 109 2.67 -32.58 -16.39
C GLY A 109 4.07 -33.04 -16.80
N LYS A 110 5.11 -32.69 -16.01
CA LYS A 110 6.50 -33.07 -16.28
C LYS A 110 6.84 -34.48 -15.79
N SER A 111 6.30 -34.90 -14.64
CA SER A 111 6.57 -36.22 -14.05
C SER A 111 6.08 -37.38 -14.92
N SER A 112 4.96 -37.20 -15.63
CA SER A 112 4.43 -38.21 -16.57
C SER A 112 5.24 -38.33 -17.86
N SER A 113 5.86 -37.25 -18.34
CA SER A 113 6.65 -37.29 -19.59
C SER A 113 8.06 -37.85 -19.37
N ALA A 114 8.66 -37.63 -18.19
CA ALA A 114 10.01 -38.08 -17.88
C ALA A 114 10.12 -39.61 -17.70
N SER A 115 9.07 -40.28 -17.21
CA SER A 115 9.05 -41.73 -17.04
C SER A 115 8.91 -42.48 -18.37
N VAL A 116 8.09 -41.96 -19.30
CA VAL A 116 7.87 -42.58 -20.61
C VAL A 116 9.12 -42.53 -21.49
N PHE A 117 9.91 -41.44 -21.43
CA PHE A 117 11.15 -41.33 -22.22
C PHE A 117 12.32 -42.18 -21.69
N GLY A 118 12.31 -42.55 -20.40
CA GLY A 118 13.35 -43.39 -19.79
C GLY A 118 13.32 -44.85 -20.27
N GLU A 119 12.13 -45.43 -20.45
CA GLU A 119 11.97 -46.84 -20.82
C GLU A 119 12.27 -47.12 -22.30
N VAL A 120 11.86 -46.25 -23.22
CA VAL A 120 12.18 -46.39 -24.66
C VAL A 120 13.68 -46.27 -24.94
N GLY A 121 14.39 -45.41 -24.20
CA GLY A 121 15.85 -45.26 -24.33
C GLY A 121 16.63 -46.48 -23.82
N LEU A 122 16.13 -47.14 -22.76
CA LEU A 122 16.78 -48.32 -22.18
C LEU A 122 16.61 -49.56 -23.06
N TRP A 123 15.41 -49.77 -23.62
CA TRP A 123 15.15 -50.86 -24.57
C TRP A 123 15.92 -50.69 -25.88
N GLY A 124 16.10 -49.46 -26.37
CA GLY A 124 16.94 -49.16 -27.53
C GLY A 124 18.42 -49.51 -27.32
N LYS A 125 18.97 -49.21 -26.13
CA LYS A 125 20.35 -49.57 -25.77
C LYS A 125 20.54 -51.08 -25.62
N ILE A 126 19.59 -51.79 -25.00
CA ILE A 126 19.67 -53.25 -24.84
C ILE A 126 19.60 -53.95 -26.21
N LYS A 127 18.72 -53.51 -27.12
CA LYS A 127 18.66 -54.02 -28.50
C LYS A 127 19.95 -53.77 -29.28
N SER A 128 20.57 -52.60 -29.13
CA SER A 128 21.83 -52.27 -29.79
C SER A 128 22.98 -53.16 -29.31
N CYS A 129 23.07 -53.44 -28.01
CA CYS A 129 24.10 -54.35 -27.48
C CYS A 129 23.91 -55.78 -27.98
N PHE A 130 22.68 -56.28 -28.02
CA PHE A 130 22.39 -57.63 -28.52
C PHE A 130 22.68 -57.79 -30.02
N HIS A 131 22.36 -56.78 -30.83
CA HIS A 131 22.65 -56.79 -32.26
C HIS A 131 24.16 -56.71 -32.56
N PHE A 132 24.92 -56.03 -31.70
CA PHE A 132 26.38 -55.96 -31.79
C PHE A 132 27.05 -57.28 -31.40
N SER A 133 26.57 -57.96 -30.36
CA SER A 133 27.11 -59.27 -29.96
C SER A 133 26.80 -60.41 -30.94
N LEU A 134 25.71 -60.33 -31.70
CA LEU A 134 25.37 -61.33 -32.73
C LEU A 134 26.14 -61.16 -34.05
N ASN A 135 26.83 -60.03 -34.27
CA ASN A 135 27.69 -59.78 -35.43
C ASN A 135 29.18 -60.06 -35.18
N LEU A 136 29.54 -60.49 -33.97
CA LEU A 136 30.93 -60.79 -33.57
C LEU A 136 31.23 -62.29 -33.38
N ASN A 137 30.38 -63.18 -33.90
CA ASN A 137 30.61 -64.63 -33.94
C ASN A 137 30.58 -65.14 -35.38
#